data_AF-A0A2P7RB20-F1
#
_entry.id   AF-A0A2P7RB20-F1
#
_cell.length_a   1.000
_cell.length_b   1.000
_cell.length_c   1.000
_cell.angle_alpha   90.00
_cell.angle_beta   90.00
_cell.angle_gamma   90.00
#
_symmetry.space_group_name_H-M   'P 1'
#
loop_
_entity.id
_entity.type
_entity.pdbx_description
1 polymer ?
#
loop_
_entity_poly.entity_id
_entity_poly.type
_entity_poly.pdbx_seq_one_letter_code
_entity_poly.pdbx_strand_id
1 'polypeptide(L)'
;MFHLLVSYQGWPDSGGRLSMSRVYIREEDPVGNRFYSNGTLDIAKLKEYPALLVTETGGDGPQYARVAYITNVTLGHSEISIQYAIDNSIQPISNAELEGHSVELRLGRFGLSHTCWSVCDVDLYKLLLQNQQKRSVSPKVFSLEAAYSQDENLVSIMMPFGAEFNPIYSVLQQSVTSIGFSCVRADDIWEHHTIIQDIVNIIARAKVVICDCSGKNPNVFYEAGIAHAIGKDVILITQSEQDVPFDLRHIRYIRYLPNSEGLGELSASLQTKLRSIRGW
;
A
#
# COMPACT_ATOMS: atom_id res chain seq x y z
N MET A 1 -23.75 1.07 2.54
CA MET A 1 -24.62 1.47 1.41
C MET A 1 -23.93 2.58 0.65
N PHE A 2 -24.15 2.68 -0.65
CA PHE A 2 -23.59 3.76 -1.48
C PHE A 2 -24.51 4.05 -2.69
N HIS A 3 -24.36 5.22 -3.28
CA HIS A 3 -25.02 5.62 -4.54
C HIS A 3 -24.24 5.10 -5.73
N LEU A 4 -24.89 4.36 -6.64
CA LEU A 4 -24.30 3.98 -7.91
C LEU A 4 -24.78 4.96 -8.98
N LEU A 5 -23.85 5.77 -9.49
CA LEU A 5 -24.09 6.79 -10.50
C LEU A 5 -23.39 6.36 -11.79
N VAL A 6 -24.16 5.89 -12.77
CA VAL A 6 -23.65 5.41 -14.07
C VAL A 6 -24.01 6.42 -15.16
N SER A 7 -23.07 6.77 -16.02
CA SER A 7 -23.26 7.71 -17.15
C SER A 7 -22.51 7.26 -18.39
N TYR A 8 -23.14 7.33 -19.57
CA TYR A 8 -22.50 6.96 -20.85
C TYR A 8 -21.25 7.79 -21.15
N GLN A 9 -21.30 9.10 -20.88
CA GLN A 9 -20.17 10.02 -21.10
C GLN A 9 -19.22 10.11 -19.90
N GLY A 10 -19.51 9.38 -18.82
CA GLY A 10 -18.83 9.51 -17.54
C GLY A 10 -19.31 10.72 -16.73
N TRP A 11 -18.54 11.06 -15.70
CA TRP A 11 -18.89 12.05 -14.68
C TRP A 11 -17.81 13.14 -14.57
N PRO A 12 -18.12 14.42 -14.91
CA PRO A 12 -17.20 15.54 -14.77
C PRO A 12 -16.77 15.78 -13.32
N ASP A 13 -15.72 16.54 -13.06
CA ASP A 13 -15.18 16.65 -11.69
C ASP A 13 -16.06 17.45 -10.72
N SER A 14 -16.93 18.34 -11.22
CA SER A 14 -17.73 19.26 -10.40
C SER A 14 -19.22 18.89 -10.27
N GLY A 15 -19.67 17.86 -10.99
CA GLY A 15 -21.07 17.43 -11.00
C GLY A 15 -21.53 16.94 -12.37
N GLY A 16 -22.74 16.36 -12.39
CA GLY A 16 -23.37 15.86 -13.61
C GLY A 16 -24.88 15.97 -13.58
N ARG A 17 -25.52 15.58 -14.68
CA ARG A 17 -26.97 15.61 -14.84
C ARG A 17 -27.49 14.26 -15.30
N LEU A 18 -28.70 13.93 -14.89
CA LEU A 18 -29.42 12.74 -15.33
C LEU A 18 -30.87 13.10 -15.63
N SER A 19 -31.51 12.38 -16.55
CA SER A 19 -32.96 12.47 -16.68
C SER A 19 -33.62 11.90 -15.42
N MET A 20 -34.72 12.52 -14.97
CA MET A 20 -35.52 11.99 -13.85
C MET A 20 -35.97 10.55 -14.07
N SER A 21 -36.17 10.13 -15.32
CA SER A 21 -36.52 8.74 -15.69
C SER A 21 -35.40 7.72 -15.44
N ARG A 22 -34.17 8.19 -15.17
CA ARG A 22 -32.97 7.37 -14.88
C ARG A 22 -32.64 7.33 -13.38
N VAL A 23 -33.43 7.99 -12.54
CA VAL A 23 -33.30 7.91 -11.08
C VAL A 23 -34.12 6.72 -10.58
N TYR A 24 -33.43 5.67 -10.14
CA TYR A 24 -33.98 4.40 -9.66
C TYR A 24 -33.94 4.32 -8.13
N ILE A 25 -34.17 5.45 -7.47
CA ILE A 25 -34.40 5.54 -6.03
C ILE A 25 -35.89 5.78 -5.88
N ARG A 26 -36.61 4.82 -5.31
CA ARG A 26 -38.08 4.89 -5.21
C ARG A 26 -38.56 4.70 -3.78
N GLU A 27 -39.68 5.34 -3.46
CA GLU A 27 -40.28 5.29 -2.13
C GLU A 27 -40.85 3.89 -1.83
N GLU A 28 -41.31 3.17 -2.86
CA GLU A 28 -41.81 1.81 -2.74
C GLU A 28 -40.71 0.75 -2.49
N ASP A 29 -39.45 1.07 -2.77
CA ASP A 29 -38.33 0.14 -2.61
C ASP A 29 -37.83 0.14 -1.16
N PRO A 30 -37.56 -1.02 -0.52
CA PRO A 30 -37.10 -1.09 0.88
C PRO A 30 -35.82 -0.28 1.16
N VAL A 31 -34.94 -0.16 0.16
CA VAL A 31 -33.70 0.62 0.23
C VAL A 31 -33.96 2.08 -0.13
N GLY A 32 -34.74 2.32 -1.19
CA GLY A 32 -35.02 3.65 -1.71
C GLY A 32 -35.83 4.52 -0.74
N ASN A 33 -36.83 3.93 -0.05
CA ASN A 33 -37.67 4.61 0.94
C ASN A 33 -36.85 5.36 2.01
N ARG A 34 -35.66 4.84 2.36
CA ARG A 34 -34.77 5.49 3.33
C ARG A 34 -34.43 6.92 2.93
N PHE A 35 -34.35 7.21 1.64
CA PHE A 35 -34.02 8.52 1.09
C PHE A 35 -35.25 9.40 0.85
N TYR A 36 -36.44 9.00 1.31
CA TYR A 36 -37.64 9.81 1.25
C TYR A 36 -38.04 10.33 2.63
N SER A 37 -38.65 11.50 2.65
CA SER A 37 -39.27 12.13 3.82
C SER A 37 -40.56 12.79 3.34
N ASN A 38 -41.71 12.35 3.87
CA ASN A 38 -43.04 12.85 3.50
C ASN A 38 -43.32 12.82 1.98
N GLY A 39 -42.98 11.72 1.29
CA GLY A 39 -43.20 11.55 -0.15
C GLY A 39 -42.27 12.36 -1.06
N THR A 40 -41.23 12.98 -0.50
CA THR A 40 -40.23 13.74 -1.28
C THR A 40 -38.82 13.23 -1.02
N LEU A 41 -37.97 13.29 -2.03
CA LEU A 41 -36.58 12.84 -1.93
C LEU A 41 -35.80 13.76 -0.97
N ASP A 42 -35.28 13.18 0.09
CA ASP A 42 -34.57 13.85 1.18
C ASP A 42 -33.09 14.00 0.82
N ILE A 43 -32.72 15.21 0.41
CA ILE A 43 -31.36 15.53 0.00
C ILE A 43 -30.36 15.36 1.15
N ALA A 44 -30.77 15.61 2.41
CA ALA A 44 -29.85 15.47 3.54
C ALA A 44 -29.41 14.01 3.69
N LYS A 45 -30.37 13.07 3.60
CA LYS A 45 -30.09 11.63 3.66
C LYS A 45 -29.25 11.13 2.49
N LEU A 46 -29.39 11.71 1.30
CA LEU A 46 -28.54 11.37 0.15
C LEU A 46 -27.06 11.66 0.42
N LYS A 47 -26.75 12.75 1.15
CA LYS A 47 -25.36 13.16 1.43
C LYS A 47 -24.65 12.28 2.46
N GLU A 48 -25.39 11.47 3.21
CA GLU A 48 -24.83 10.61 4.27
C GLU A 48 -24.02 9.42 3.73
N TYR A 49 -24.19 9.07 2.46
CA TYR A 49 -23.57 7.90 1.86
C TYR A 49 -22.64 8.28 0.70
N PRO A 50 -21.53 7.55 0.51
CA PRO A 50 -20.66 7.78 -0.62
C PRO A 50 -21.36 7.44 -1.93
N ALA A 51 -20.85 7.98 -3.02
CA ALA A 51 -21.26 7.68 -4.38
C ALA A 51 -20.10 7.05 -5.15
N LEU A 52 -20.40 6.08 -5.98
CA LEU A 52 -19.51 5.49 -6.96
C LEU A 52 -19.90 6.06 -8.33
N LEU A 53 -19.06 6.94 -8.84
CA LEU A 53 -19.20 7.55 -10.17
C LEU A 53 -18.61 6.61 -11.20
N VAL A 54 -19.43 6.08 -12.10
CA VAL A 54 -19.05 5.06 -13.08
C VAL A 54 -19.38 5.54 -14.48
N THR A 55 -18.46 5.36 -15.42
CA THR A 55 -18.80 5.44 -16.84
C THR A 55 -19.42 4.12 -17.28
N GLU A 56 -20.44 4.15 -18.14
CA GLU A 56 -20.96 2.91 -18.71
C GLU A 56 -19.85 2.05 -19.33
N THR A 57 -19.94 0.73 -19.16
CA THR A 57 -19.05 -0.20 -19.85
C THR A 57 -19.26 -0.07 -21.36
N GLY A 58 -18.20 0.31 -22.07
CA GLY A 58 -18.26 0.61 -23.51
C GLY A 58 -18.81 2.00 -23.87
N GLY A 59 -19.05 2.87 -22.88
CA GLY A 59 -19.37 4.28 -23.09
C GLY A 59 -18.16 5.14 -23.45
N ASP A 60 -18.41 6.41 -23.80
CA ASP A 60 -17.40 7.37 -24.30
C ASP A 60 -16.52 8.00 -23.21
N GLY A 61 -16.79 7.70 -21.93
CA GLY A 61 -16.00 8.20 -20.80
C GLY A 61 -14.88 7.26 -20.35
N PRO A 62 -14.13 7.64 -19.29
CA PRO A 62 -13.09 6.80 -18.72
C PRO A 62 -13.65 5.48 -18.17
N GLN A 63 -13.03 4.34 -18.50
CA GLN A 63 -13.48 3.00 -18.10
C GLN A 63 -13.06 2.61 -16.67
N TYR A 64 -13.28 3.54 -15.73
CA TYR A 64 -13.08 3.36 -14.30
C TYR A 64 -14.15 4.10 -13.51
N ALA A 65 -14.25 3.74 -12.25
CA ALA A 65 -15.09 4.37 -11.25
C ALA A 65 -14.29 5.16 -10.22
N ARG A 66 -14.90 6.21 -9.67
CA ARG A 66 -14.33 7.03 -8.60
C ARG A 66 -15.29 7.14 -7.43
N VAL A 67 -14.76 7.14 -6.22
CA VAL A 67 -15.54 7.41 -5.01
C VAL A 67 -15.71 8.92 -4.86
N ALA A 68 -16.93 9.36 -4.56
CA ALA A 68 -17.28 10.75 -4.35
C ALA A 68 -18.32 10.88 -3.24
N TYR A 69 -18.57 12.11 -2.79
CA TYR A 69 -19.61 12.42 -1.83
C TYR A 69 -20.53 13.48 -2.42
N ILE A 70 -21.83 13.20 -2.43
CA ILE A 70 -22.83 14.15 -2.94
C ILE A 70 -22.84 15.36 -2.01
N THR A 71 -22.63 16.55 -2.57
CA THR A 71 -22.63 17.82 -1.84
C THR A 71 -23.95 18.56 -2.02
N ASN A 72 -24.62 18.39 -3.16
CA ASN A 72 -25.92 18.98 -3.42
C ASN A 72 -26.68 18.25 -4.53
N VAL A 73 -28.00 18.35 -4.50
CA VAL A 73 -28.89 17.80 -5.52
C VAL A 73 -29.97 18.84 -5.81
N THR A 74 -30.17 19.16 -7.09
CA THR A 74 -31.23 20.07 -7.54
C THR A 74 -32.20 19.31 -8.43
N LEU A 75 -33.45 19.24 -7.99
CA LEU A 75 -34.54 18.60 -8.72
C LEU A 75 -35.13 19.58 -9.74
N GLY A 76 -35.07 19.24 -11.02
CA GLY A 76 -35.78 19.92 -12.11
C GLY A 76 -37.01 19.13 -12.56
N HIS A 77 -37.74 19.65 -13.55
CA HIS A 77 -38.94 18.99 -14.08
C HIS A 77 -38.64 17.69 -14.84
N SER A 78 -37.57 17.65 -15.64
CA SER A 78 -37.19 16.51 -16.49
C SER A 78 -35.80 15.95 -16.18
N GLU A 79 -34.99 16.71 -15.46
CA GLU A 79 -33.60 16.40 -15.14
C GLU A 79 -33.29 16.66 -13.66
N ILE A 80 -32.34 15.91 -13.14
CA ILE A 80 -31.73 16.09 -11.83
C ILE A 80 -30.28 16.51 -12.02
N SER A 81 -29.85 17.54 -11.28
CA SER A 81 -28.45 17.96 -11.23
C SER A 81 -27.83 17.51 -9.92
N ILE A 82 -26.66 16.88 -9.99
CA ILE A 82 -25.95 16.30 -8.85
C ILE A 82 -24.57 16.95 -8.77
N GLN A 83 -24.26 17.54 -7.63
CA GLN A 83 -22.93 18.05 -7.30
C GLN A 83 -22.28 17.12 -6.29
N TYR A 84 -20.97 16.92 -6.41
CA TYR A 84 -20.21 16.04 -5.54
C TYR A 84 -18.75 16.50 -5.42
N ALA A 85 -18.06 15.97 -4.42
CA ALA A 85 -16.61 16.06 -4.27
C ALA A 85 -16.00 14.66 -4.41
N ILE A 86 -15.03 14.50 -5.30
CA ILE A 86 -14.32 13.24 -5.50
C ILE A 86 -13.30 13.04 -4.37
N ASP A 87 -13.25 11.83 -3.82
CA ASP A 87 -12.24 11.43 -2.85
C ASP A 87 -10.99 10.92 -3.56
N ASN A 88 -10.02 11.82 -3.77
CA ASN A 88 -8.77 11.50 -4.44
C ASN A 88 -7.80 10.65 -3.58
N SER A 89 -8.14 10.36 -2.32
CA SER A 89 -7.35 9.42 -1.50
C SER A 89 -7.63 7.96 -1.86
N ILE A 90 -8.72 7.68 -2.58
CA ILE A 90 -9.12 6.36 -3.04
C ILE A 90 -8.77 6.22 -4.52
N GLN A 91 -7.95 5.22 -4.84
CA GLN A 91 -7.55 4.93 -6.21
C GLN A 91 -8.77 4.56 -7.09
N PRO A 92 -8.81 4.98 -8.37
CA PRO A 92 -9.86 4.58 -9.29
C PRO A 92 -9.98 3.05 -9.43
N ILE A 93 -11.21 2.59 -9.60
CA ILE A 93 -11.56 1.15 -9.69
C ILE A 93 -11.94 0.86 -11.14
N SER A 94 -11.32 -0.10 -11.81
CA SER A 94 -11.67 -0.37 -13.21
C SER A 94 -13.08 -0.95 -13.35
N ASN A 95 -13.76 -0.70 -14.48
CA ASN A 95 -15.08 -1.31 -14.72
C ASN A 95 -15.01 -2.85 -14.69
N ALA A 96 -13.96 -3.44 -15.28
CA ALA A 96 -13.74 -4.88 -15.28
C ALA A 96 -13.64 -5.46 -13.85
N GLU A 97 -13.10 -4.70 -12.90
CA GLU A 97 -13.10 -5.10 -11.50
C GLU A 97 -14.50 -5.11 -10.92
N LEU A 98 -15.25 -4.01 -11.08
CA LEU A 98 -16.62 -3.93 -10.58
C LEU A 98 -17.51 -5.03 -11.16
N GLU A 99 -17.36 -5.35 -12.44
CA GLU A 99 -18.08 -6.45 -13.10
C GLU A 99 -17.71 -7.82 -12.51
N GLY A 100 -16.44 -8.02 -12.16
CA GLY A 100 -15.95 -9.19 -11.43
C GLY A 100 -16.58 -9.38 -10.04
N HIS A 101 -17.20 -8.33 -9.47
CA HIS A 101 -17.91 -8.34 -8.19
C HIS A 101 -19.39 -7.99 -8.31
N SER A 102 -19.98 -8.17 -9.49
CA SER A 102 -21.38 -7.81 -9.76
C SER A 102 -22.37 -8.45 -8.78
N VAL A 103 -22.12 -9.69 -8.34
CA VAL A 103 -22.95 -10.40 -7.36
C VAL A 103 -22.84 -9.77 -5.98
N GLU A 104 -21.62 -9.52 -5.49
CA GLU A 104 -21.38 -8.90 -4.19
C GLU A 104 -21.88 -7.46 -4.13
N LEU A 105 -21.74 -6.72 -5.23
CA LEU A 105 -22.26 -5.35 -5.39
C LEU A 105 -23.79 -5.31 -5.59
N ARG A 106 -24.43 -6.48 -5.78
CA ARG A 106 -25.85 -6.62 -6.13
C ARG A 106 -26.21 -5.75 -7.33
N LEU A 107 -25.32 -5.69 -8.33
CA LEU A 107 -25.62 -4.98 -9.57
C LEU A 107 -26.81 -5.66 -10.25
N GLY A 108 -27.77 -4.86 -10.72
CA GLY A 108 -28.94 -5.38 -11.41
C GLY A 108 -28.57 -6.07 -12.73
N ARG A 109 -29.57 -6.61 -13.44
CA ARG A 109 -29.43 -7.29 -14.75
C ARG A 109 -28.62 -6.49 -15.78
N PHE A 110 -28.70 -5.17 -15.67
CA PHE A 110 -28.10 -4.18 -16.57
C PHE A 110 -26.72 -3.69 -16.12
N GLY A 111 -26.23 -4.19 -14.97
CA GLY A 111 -24.88 -3.94 -14.49
C GLY A 111 -24.47 -2.47 -14.55
N LEU A 112 -23.36 -2.23 -15.25
CA LEU A 112 -22.80 -0.91 -15.54
C LEU A 112 -23.09 -0.47 -16.99
N SER A 113 -23.96 -1.15 -17.73
CA SER A 113 -24.16 -0.88 -19.17
C SER A 113 -25.27 0.12 -19.47
N HIS A 114 -25.78 0.82 -18.45
CA HIS A 114 -26.89 1.77 -18.61
C HIS A 114 -26.83 2.93 -17.61
N THR A 115 -27.02 4.14 -18.14
CA THR A 115 -27.03 5.41 -17.42
C THR A 115 -28.16 5.38 -16.40
N CYS A 116 -27.81 5.47 -15.12
CA CYS A 116 -28.77 5.47 -14.03
C CYS A 116 -28.18 6.03 -12.74
N TRP A 117 -29.07 6.40 -11.83
CA TRP A 117 -28.74 6.58 -10.42
C TRP A 117 -29.53 5.57 -9.60
N SER A 118 -28.84 4.67 -8.92
CA SER A 118 -29.44 3.68 -8.02
C SER A 118 -28.71 3.66 -6.68
N VAL A 119 -29.24 2.90 -5.72
CA VAL A 119 -28.61 2.71 -4.41
C VAL A 119 -28.26 1.24 -4.23
N CYS A 120 -27.02 0.97 -3.87
CA CYS A 120 -26.52 -0.36 -3.53
C CYS A 120 -26.49 -0.54 -2.02
N ASP A 121 -27.32 -1.45 -1.49
CA ASP A 121 -27.37 -1.81 -0.05
C ASP A 121 -26.26 -2.80 0.34
N VAL A 122 -25.02 -2.38 0.10
CA VAL A 122 -23.80 -3.10 0.52
C VAL A 122 -22.76 -2.10 1.03
N ASP A 123 -21.79 -2.58 1.78
CA ASP A 123 -20.69 -1.76 2.27
C ASP A 123 -19.61 -1.62 1.19
N LEU A 124 -19.54 -0.43 0.58
CA LEU A 124 -18.56 -0.12 -0.46
C LEU A 124 -17.14 -0.31 0.07
N TYR A 125 -16.82 0.21 1.25
CA TYR A 125 -15.45 0.19 1.78
C TYR A 125 -15.01 -1.22 2.17
N LYS A 126 -15.91 -2.02 2.72
CA LYS A 126 -15.63 -3.45 2.96
C LYS A 126 -15.27 -4.17 1.66
N LEU A 127 -16.00 -3.90 0.58
CA LEU A 127 -15.74 -4.50 -0.73
C LEU A 127 -14.39 -4.02 -1.30
N LEU A 128 -14.14 -2.72 -1.28
CA LEU A 128 -12.88 -2.14 -1.74
C LEU A 128 -11.68 -2.70 -0.97
N LEU A 129 -11.79 -2.82 0.36
CA LEU A 129 -10.73 -3.35 1.20
C LEU A 129 -10.44 -4.83 0.90
N GLN A 130 -11.49 -5.65 0.80
CA GLN A 130 -11.34 -7.07 0.46
C GLN A 130 -10.70 -7.27 -0.92
N ASN A 131 -11.03 -6.40 -1.88
CA ASN A 131 -10.40 -6.42 -3.19
C ASN A 131 -8.94 -5.99 -3.19
N GLN A 132 -8.62 -4.92 -2.48
CA GLN A 132 -7.23 -4.49 -2.31
C GLN A 132 -6.38 -5.60 -1.65
N GLN A 133 -6.92 -6.28 -0.65
CA GLN A 133 -6.23 -7.40 0.01
C GLN A 133 -5.93 -8.57 -0.94
N LYS A 134 -6.88 -8.93 -1.83
CA LYS A 134 -6.66 -9.96 -2.87
C LYS A 134 -5.60 -9.57 -3.90
N ARG A 135 -5.31 -8.27 -4.03
CA ARG A 135 -4.40 -7.68 -5.02
C ARG A 135 -3.02 -7.33 -4.47
N SER A 136 -2.78 -7.54 -3.17
CA SER A 136 -1.47 -7.29 -2.61
C SER A 136 -0.42 -8.05 -3.42
N VAL A 137 0.58 -7.34 -3.93
CA VAL A 137 1.71 -7.96 -4.64
C VAL A 137 2.39 -8.90 -3.65
N SER A 138 2.24 -10.20 -3.87
CA SER A 138 2.88 -11.24 -3.06
C SER A 138 4.00 -11.89 -3.87
N PRO A 139 5.24 -11.89 -3.38
CA PRO A 139 6.31 -12.68 -3.97
C PRO A 139 5.92 -14.17 -4.03
N LYS A 140 6.36 -14.89 -5.07
CA LYS A 140 6.05 -16.33 -5.22
C LYS A 140 7.01 -17.24 -4.45
N VAL A 141 8.19 -16.73 -4.12
CA VAL A 141 9.32 -17.51 -3.56
C VAL A 141 9.35 -17.44 -2.03
N PHE A 142 8.71 -16.44 -1.43
CA PHE A 142 8.63 -16.23 0.01
C PHE A 142 7.38 -15.41 0.37
N SER A 143 6.93 -15.53 1.61
CA SER A 143 5.88 -14.73 2.23
C SER A 143 6.45 -13.46 2.87
N LEU A 144 5.67 -12.38 2.84
CA LEU A 144 5.95 -11.11 3.50
C LEU A 144 5.10 -10.87 4.76
N GLU A 145 4.40 -11.90 5.26
CA GLU A 145 3.51 -11.77 6.43
C GLU A 145 4.22 -11.23 7.68
N ALA A 146 5.50 -11.56 7.85
CA ALA A 146 6.32 -11.05 8.95
C ALA A 146 6.47 -9.51 8.94
N ALA A 147 6.19 -8.84 7.81
CA ALA A 147 6.14 -7.39 7.72
C ALA A 147 4.97 -6.78 8.50
N TYR A 148 3.94 -7.55 8.84
CA TYR A 148 2.83 -7.11 9.69
C TYR A 148 3.16 -7.13 11.19
N SER A 149 4.27 -7.76 11.57
CA SER A 149 4.76 -7.86 12.95
C SER A 149 6.12 -7.18 13.09
N GLN A 150 6.22 -5.91 12.70
CA GLN A 150 7.49 -5.17 12.78
C GLN A 150 7.92 -5.00 14.24
N ASP A 151 9.22 -5.17 14.48
CA ASP A 151 9.87 -4.86 15.74
C ASP A 151 10.67 -3.56 15.57
N GLU A 152 10.15 -2.50 16.19
CA GLU A 152 10.73 -1.16 16.16
C GLU A 152 12.13 -1.08 16.77
N ASN A 153 12.55 -2.10 17.52
CA ASN A 153 13.88 -2.19 18.14
C ASN A 153 14.77 -3.22 17.46
N LEU A 154 14.37 -3.88 16.38
CA LEU A 154 15.20 -4.90 15.72
C LEU A 154 16.03 -4.30 14.59
N VAL A 155 17.35 -4.53 14.65
CA VAL A 155 18.26 -4.32 13.52
C VAL A 155 18.73 -5.68 13.03
N SER A 156 18.59 -5.92 11.73
CA SER A 156 19.13 -7.13 11.10
C SER A 156 20.41 -6.83 10.33
N ILE A 157 21.35 -7.77 10.36
CA ILE A 157 22.64 -7.66 9.67
C ILE A 157 22.71 -8.73 8.58
N MET A 158 22.89 -8.25 7.35
CA MET A 158 23.10 -9.01 6.12
C MET A 158 24.56 -8.83 5.73
N MET A 159 25.39 -9.87 5.82
CA MET A 159 26.83 -9.74 5.60
C MET A 159 27.44 -11.04 5.06
N PRO A 160 28.63 -11.00 4.47
CA PRO A 160 29.33 -12.23 4.10
C PRO A 160 29.69 -13.08 5.34
N PHE A 161 29.63 -14.40 5.18
CA PHE A 161 29.79 -15.41 6.24
C PHE A 161 31.25 -15.79 6.54
N GLY A 162 32.21 -15.21 5.82
CA GLY A 162 33.63 -15.53 5.99
C GLY A 162 34.09 -15.25 7.42
N ALA A 163 34.98 -16.07 7.98
CA ALA A 163 35.47 -15.90 9.35
C ALA A 163 36.14 -14.54 9.58
N GLU A 164 36.68 -13.94 8.52
CA GLU A 164 37.22 -12.58 8.48
C GLU A 164 36.19 -11.50 8.85
N PHE A 165 34.90 -11.79 8.74
CA PHE A 165 33.80 -10.89 9.09
C PHE A 165 33.35 -10.97 10.54
N ASN A 166 33.81 -11.96 11.33
CA ASN A 166 33.43 -12.12 12.73
C ASN A 166 33.80 -10.90 13.61
N PRO A 167 34.98 -10.27 13.48
CA PRO A 167 35.30 -9.05 14.22
C PRO A 167 34.40 -7.88 13.81
N ILE A 168 34.05 -7.78 12.53
CA ILE A 168 33.14 -6.76 11.99
C ILE A 168 31.77 -6.94 12.62
N TYR A 169 31.22 -8.15 12.60
CA TYR A 169 29.94 -8.48 13.20
C TYR A 169 29.89 -8.11 14.68
N SER A 170 30.95 -8.45 15.44
CA SER A 170 31.03 -8.15 16.88
C SER A 170 30.92 -6.64 17.14
N VAL A 171 31.59 -5.82 16.33
CA VAL A 171 31.52 -4.36 16.41
C VAL A 171 30.15 -3.83 16.02
N LEU A 172 29.54 -4.36 14.96
CA LEU A 172 28.18 -3.99 14.54
C LEU A 172 27.17 -4.32 15.65
N GLN A 173 27.21 -5.54 16.20
CA GLN A 173 26.34 -5.98 17.28
C GLN A 173 26.49 -5.11 18.52
N GLN A 174 27.72 -4.82 18.95
CA GLN A 174 27.98 -3.94 20.09
C GLN A 174 27.47 -2.51 19.83
N SER A 175 27.66 -2.00 18.61
CA SER A 175 27.21 -0.66 18.23
C SER A 175 25.68 -0.55 18.27
N VAL A 176 24.98 -1.52 17.70
CA VAL A 176 23.51 -1.60 17.70
C VAL A 176 22.97 -1.73 19.13
N THR A 177 23.51 -2.64 19.92
CA THR A 177 23.03 -2.90 21.30
C THR A 177 23.32 -1.75 22.25
N SER A 178 24.44 -1.04 22.09
CA SER A 178 24.81 0.10 22.94
C SER A 178 23.82 1.28 22.90
N ILE A 179 23.03 1.37 21.83
CA ILE A 179 22.00 2.41 21.65
C ILE A 179 20.58 1.84 21.85
N GLY A 180 20.46 0.65 22.44
CA GLY A 180 19.19 0.05 22.85
C GLY A 180 18.37 -0.56 21.72
N PHE A 181 18.99 -0.93 20.60
CA PHE A 181 18.39 -1.83 19.61
C PHE A 181 18.79 -3.29 19.92
N SER A 182 17.96 -4.23 19.51
CA SER A 182 18.32 -5.64 19.37
C SER A 182 19.00 -5.88 18.03
N CYS A 183 19.90 -6.86 17.97
CA CYS A 183 20.69 -7.16 16.78
C CYS A 183 20.58 -8.64 16.45
N VAL A 184 20.26 -8.96 15.18
CA VAL A 184 20.24 -10.34 14.68
C VAL A 184 21.02 -10.40 13.36
N ARG A 185 22.03 -11.28 13.29
CA ARG A 185 22.61 -11.68 12.00
C ARG A 185 21.71 -12.71 11.35
N ALA A 186 21.44 -12.56 10.05
CA ALA A 186 20.56 -13.49 9.32
C ALA A 186 21.01 -14.96 9.45
N ASP A 187 22.31 -15.15 9.61
CA ASP A 187 23.02 -16.43 9.57
C ASP A 187 23.07 -17.15 10.91
N ASP A 188 22.78 -16.44 12.02
CA ASP A 188 22.73 -17.06 13.36
C ASP A 188 21.49 -17.96 13.51
N ILE A 189 20.61 -17.99 12.50
CA ILE A 189 19.45 -18.88 12.40
C ILE A 189 19.84 -20.17 11.67
N TRP A 190 20.50 -21.04 12.44
CA TRP A 190 20.77 -22.48 12.25
C TRP A 190 21.42 -22.97 10.94
N GLU A 191 22.54 -23.64 11.17
CA GLU A 191 23.31 -24.51 10.28
C GLU A 191 22.39 -25.49 9.52
N HIS A 192 22.49 -25.47 8.17
CA HIS A 192 21.79 -26.30 7.18
C HIS A 192 20.50 -25.73 6.57
N HIS A 193 20.66 -25.21 5.35
CA HIS A 193 19.64 -24.65 4.47
C HIS A 193 18.93 -23.44 5.07
N THR A 194 19.58 -22.27 5.01
CA THR A 194 18.88 -21.01 5.23
C THR A 194 17.74 -20.94 4.22
N ILE A 195 16.51 -21.19 4.69
CA ILE A 195 15.32 -21.08 3.87
C ILE A 195 15.20 -19.58 3.64
N ILE A 196 15.11 -19.15 2.38
CA ILE A 196 14.93 -17.74 2.03
C ILE A 196 13.82 -17.06 2.85
N GLN A 197 12.81 -17.84 3.24
CA GLN A 197 11.74 -17.41 4.13
C GLN A 197 12.22 -16.88 5.48
N ASP A 198 13.22 -17.50 6.11
CA ASP A 198 13.71 -17.09 7.43
C ASP A 198 14.48 -15.76 7.35
N ILE A 199 15.33 -15.60 6.34
CA ILE A 199 16.03 -14.34 6.05
C ILE A 199 14.99 -13.24 5.79
N VAL A 200 14.00 -13.51 4.94
CA VAL A 200 12.92 -12.57 4.65
C VAL A 200 12.12 -12.24 5.91
N ASN A 201 11.84 -13.20 6.79
CA ASN A 201 11.15 -12.95 8.05
C ASN A 201 11.94 -12.03 8.97
N ILE A 202 13.27 -12.16 9.01
CA ILE A 202 14.15 -11.26 9.78
C ILE A 202 14.14 -9.86 9.16
N ILE A 203 14.36 -9.75 7.84
CA ILE A 203 14.34 -8.49 7.09
C ILE A 203 12.99 -7.77 7.29
N ALA A 204 11.88 -8.50 7.14
CA ALA A 204 10.53 -7.97 7.22
C ALA A 204 10.15 -7.51 8.64
N ARG A 205 10.66 -8.16 9.69
CA ARG A 205 10.44 -7.73 11.08
C ARG A 205 11.33 -6.57 11.48
N ALA A 206 12.57 -6.52 10.99
CA ALA A 206 13.53 -5.51 11.39
C ALA A 206 13.08 -4.09 11.07
N LYS A 207 13.38 -3.14 11.96
CA LYS A 207 13.24 -1.71 11.72
C LYS A 207 14.28 -1.21 10.72
N VAL A 208 15.53 -1.64 10.94
CA VAL A 208 16.69 -1.27 10.13
C VAL A 208 17.40 -2.53 9.65
N VAL A 209 17.86 -2.51 8.40
CA VAL A 209 18.67 -3.58 7.81
C VAL A 209 20.05 -3.02 7.50
N ILE A 210 21.10 -3.60 8.05
CA ILE A 210 22.49 -3.28 7.69
C ILE A 210 22.95 -4.29 6.65
N CYS A 211 23.46 -3.83 5.52
CA CYS A 211 23.98 -4.69 4.45
C CYS A 211 25.47 -4.42 4.21
N ASP A 212 26.32 -5.42 4.42
CA ASP A 212 27.74 -5.34 4.11
C ASP A 212 28.02 -5.78 2.67
N CYS A 213 28.29 -4.81 1.81
CA CYS A 213 28.55 -5.04 0.39
C CYS A 213 29.96 -5.59 0.10
N SER A 214 30.84 -5.67 1.11
CA SER A 214 32.24 -6.06 0.92
C SER A 214 32.39 -7.43 0.26
N GLY A 215 33.33 -7.54 -0.68
CA GLY A 215 33.57 -8.81 -1.39
C GLY A 215 32.48 -9.19 -2.39
N LYS A 216 31.49 -8.31 -2.66
CA LYS A 216 30.46 -8.48 -3.71
C LYS A 216 29.61 -9.73 -3.54
N ASN A 217 29.21 -10.05 -2.31
CA ASN A 217 28.38 -11.22 -2.05
C ASN A 217 26.99 -11.06 -2.70
N PRO A 218 26.62 -11.92 -3.68
CA PRO A 218 25.34 -11.81 -4.38
C PRO A 218 24.13 -12.00 -3.46
N ASN A 219 24.25 -12.77 -2.38
CA ASN A 219 23.16 -12.99 -1.43
C ASN A 219 22.84 -11.71 -0.67
N VAL A 220 23.87 -10.98 -0.22
CA VAL A 220 23.68 -9.70 0.48
C VAL A 220 23.03 -8.66 -0.43
N PHE A 221 23.33 -8.66 -1.73
CA PHE A 221 22.63 -7.78 -2.68
C PHE A 221 21.18 -8.18 -2.90
N TYR A 222 20.89 -9.48 -2.94
CA TYR A 222 19.53 -9.97 -3.02
C TYR A 222 18.71 -9.54 -1.79
N GLU A 223 19.28 -9.69 -0.60
CA GLU A 223 18.71 -9.28 0.69
C GLU A 223 18.48 -7.76 0.76
N ALA A 224 19.45 -6.96 0.33
CA ALA A 224 19.31 -5.50 0.23
C ALA A 224 18.18 -5.11 -0.74
N GLY A 225 18.06 -5.81 -1.87
CA GLY A 225 16.96 -5.63 -2.82
C GLY A 225 15.59 -5.91 -2.20
N ILE A 226 15.45 -7.00 -1.44
CA ILE A 226 14.22 -7.33 -0.70
C ILE A 226 13.92 -6.24 0.34
N ALA A 227 14.91 -5.83 1.12
CA ALA A 227 14.77 -4.79 2.14
C ALA A 227 14.30 -3.46 1.53
N HIS A 228 14.86 -3.04 0.39
CA HIS A 228 14.38 -1.87 -0.34
C HIS A 228 12.96 -2.04 -0.86
N ALA A 229 12.63 -3.20 -1.45
CA ALA A 229 11.32 -3.44 -2.04
C ALA A 229 10.17 -3.39 -1.01
N ILE A 230 10.43 -3.79 0.24
CA ILE A 230 9.45 -3.73 1.33
C ILE A 230 9.52 -2.42 2.15
N GLY A 231 10.38 -1.49 1.76
CA GLY A 231 10.46 -0.15 2.36
C GLY A 231 11.19 -0.08 3.70
N LYS A 232 12.22 -0.90 3.93
CA LYS A 232 13.07 -0.79 5.14
C LYS A 232 14.09 0.34 5.04
N ASP A 233 14.46 0.87 6.20
CA ASP A 233 15.67 1.68 6.33
C ASP A 233 16.90 0.78 6.15
N VAL A 234 17.58 0.93 5.02
CA VAL A 234 18.79 0.16 4.70
C VAL A 234 20.04 1.00 4.93
N ILE A 235 20.97 0.49 5.72
CA ILE A 235 22.31 1.07 5.92
C ILE A 235 23.30 0.18 5.18
N LEU A 236 23.84 0.70 4.08
CA LEU A 236 24.91 0.03 3.35
C LEU A 236 26.25 0.30 4.04
N ILE A 237 27.06 -0.74 4.21
CA ILE A 237 28.46 -0.62 4.65
C ILE A 237 29.37 -1.34 3.66
N THR A 238 30.63 -0.92 3.55
CA THR A 238 31.58 -1.56 2.64
C THR A 238 33.04 -1.29 3.03
N GLN A 239 33.93 -2.24 2.75
CA GLN A 239 35.38 -2.02 2.82
C GLN A 239 35.91 -1.25 1.60
N SER A 240 35.23 -1.36 0.46
CA SER A 240 35.63 -0.76 -0.81
C SER A 240 34.43 -0.25 -1.61
N GLU A 241 34.52 0.96 -2.15
CA GLU A 241 33.48 1.52 -3.03
C GLU A 241 33.27 0.67 -4.29
N GLN A 242 34.30 -0.05 -4.71
CA GLN A 242 34.23 -0.92 -5.88
C GLN A 242 33.38 -2.16 -5.66
N ASP A 243 33.09 -2.50 -4.41
CA ASP A 243 32.22 -3.61 -4.05
C ASP A 243 30.75 -3.24 -4.11
N VAL A 244 30.43 -1.94 -4.10
CA VAL A 244 29.05 -1.46 -4.26
C VAL A 244 28.65 -1.48 -5.74
N PRO A 245 27.58 -2.21 -6.12
CA PRO A 245 27.05 -2.21 -7.49
C PRO A 245 26.66 -0.82 -7.95
N PHE A 246 26.77 -0.54 -9.26
CA PHE A 246 26.48 0.78 -9.82
C PHE A 246 25.11 1.32 -9.41
N ASP A 247 24.08 0.47 -9.45
CA ASP A 247 22.71 0.82 -9.06
C ASP A 247 22.54 1.13 -7.57
N LEU A 248 23.50 0.77 -6.70
CA LEU A 248 23.48 1.10 -5.27
C LEU A 248 24.43 2.24 -4.91
N ARG A 249 25.38 2.63 -5.78
CA ARG A 249 26.39 3.66 -5.47
C ARG A 249 25.83 5.05 -5.20
N HIS A 250 24.64 5.33 -5.71
CA HIS A 250 23.95 6.61 -5.45
C HIS A 250 23.31 6.66 -4.04
N ILE A 251 23.16 5.50 -3.40
CA ILE A 251 22.72 5.36 -2.01
C ILE A 251 23.93 5.59 -1.11
N ARG A 252 23.75 6.33 -0.02
CA ARG A 252 24.83 6.55 0.95
C ARG A 252 25.23 5.23 1.61
N TYR A 253 26.53 4.98 1.67
CA TYR A 253 27.13 3.85 2.38
C TYR A 253 28.22 4.33 3.35
N ILE A 254 28.49 3.55 4.38
CA ILE A 254 29.59 3.78 5.32
C ILE A 254 30.79 2.95 4.86
N ARG A 255 31.84 3.63 4.41
CA ARG A 255 33.12 2.96 4.12
C ARG A 255 33.87 2.70 5.42
N TYR A 256 34.45 1.51 5.57
CA TYR A 256 35.26 1.17 6.74
C TYR A 256 36.55 0.44 6.34
N LEU A 257 37.53 0.43 7.25
CA LEU A 257 38.72 -0.40 7.12
C LEU A 257 38.64 -1.57 8.12
N PRO A 258 39.03 -2.80 7.75
CA PRO A 258 38.97 -3.97 8.64
C PRO A 258 40.17 -3.99 9.62
N ASN A 259 40.41 -2.86 10.28
CA ASN A 259 41.42 -2.70 11.33
C ASN A 259 40.78 -1.98 12.54
N SER A 260 41.48 -1.94 13.68
CA SER A 260 40.89 -1.43 14.92
C SER A 260 40.39 0.02 14.81
N GLU A 261 41.10 0.88 14.07
CA GLU A 261 40.73 2.29 13.89
C GLU A 261 39.48 2.42 13.01
N GLY A 262 39.47 1.78 11.84
CA GLY A 262 38.35 1.79 10.91
C GLY A 262 37.09 1.17 11.47
N LEU A 263 37.21 0.17 12.35
CA LEU A 263 36.07 -0.39 13.08
C LEU A 263 35.53 0.57 14.15
N GLY A 264 36.40 1.37 14.77
CA GLY A 264 35.97 2.47 15.65
C GLY A 264 35.18 3.55 14.90
N GLU A 265 35.65 3.94 13.72
CA GLU A 265 34.95 4.89 12.84
C GLU A 265 33.61 4.34 12.33
N LEU A 266 33.58 3.06 11.95
CA LEU A 266 32.35 2.35 11.55
C LEU A 266 31.33 2.39 12.69
N SER A 267 31.76 2.07 13.92
CA SER A 267 30.90 2.09 15.10
C SER A 267 30.29 3.47 15.33
N ALA A 268 31.11 4.52 15.33
CA ALA A 268 30.65 5.90 15.55
C ALA A 268 29.67 6.37 14.46
N SER A 269 30.00 6.08 13.19
CA SER A 269 29.15 6.44 12.04
C SER A 269 27.82 5.69 12.06
N LEU A 270 27.86 4.39 12.38
CA LEU A 270 26.68 3.55 12.47
C LEU A 270 25.75 4.02 13.61
N GLN A 271 26.30 4.26 14.80
CA GLN A 271 25.50 4.76 15.93
C GLN A 271 24.84 6.10 15.60
N THR A 272 25.56 7.02 14.95
CA THR A 272 25.01 8.31 14.51
C THR A 272 23.82 8.11 13.57
N LYS A 273 23.95 7.21 12.59
CA LYS A 273 22.87 6.91 11.64
C LYS A 273 21.66 6.27 12.32
N LEU A 274 21.88 5.31 13.22
CA LEU A 274 20.81 4.63 13.94
C LEU A 274 20.07 5.56 14.91
N ARG A 275 20.77 6.48 15.59
CA ARG A 275 20.12 7.51 16.43
C ARG A 275 19.21 8.42 15.61
N SER A 276 19.67 8.83 14.42
CA SER A 276 18.86 9.63 13.49
C SER A 276 17.58 8.90 13.05
N ILE A 277 17.64 7.59 12.81
CA ILE A 277 16.45 6.80 12.44
C ILE A 277 15.48 6.70 13.62
N ARG A 278 15.98 6.57 14.85
CA ARG A 278 15.17 6.49 16.07
C ARG A 278 14.54 7.84 16.48
N GLY A 279 14.99 8.95 15.88
CA GLY A 279 14.50 10.30 16.18
C GLY A 279 15.13 10.93 17.43
N TRP A 280 16.39 10.60 17.73
CA TRP A 280 17.20 11.23 18.79
C TRP A 280 18.07 12.36 18.26
#